data_AF-A0A7S2UP06-F1
#
_entry.id   AF-A0A7S2UP06-F1
#
_cell.length_a   1.000
_cell.length_b   1.000
_cell.length_c   1.000
_cell.angle_alpha   90.00
_cell.angle_beta   90.00
_cell.angle_gamma   90.00
#
_symmetry.space_group_name_H-M   'P 1'
#
loop_
_entity.id
_entity.type
_entity.pdbx_description
1 polymer ?
#
loop_
_entity_poly.entity_id
_entity_poly.type
_entity_poly.pdbx_seq_one_letter_code
_entity_poly.pdbx_strand_id
1 'polypeptide(L)'
;MKMKNAFTIFKNTYSTCLLIFSIVIIMGLVFNSETQLSSDVHPVLAFFLIWGAILWLSMVEGGQGALVGLTPINRDMYSDTHPTTYKCTEIAYKGDNLDRYLLGRQFMVVLLVFVINLSGAPLPGAELWGFPTALTNMFLVTGVAMILFTAMVGQLMSQVNAAHCMLDYLNNHSALITIWVALAIEFSGLLHASYLMQMLVAKVSGHTIESLESPRTRMQNIFFWSRCFMSVTILGLCFAVTLEALFQGKTTMWDGVPNAVSVFLFFLLMSVVGLLEGMQIAFFAVAKVCKSDRGDNPIAFKTCELLFKGQGLNLPGFMIGRQLCVVACFFIIARVTTIN
;
A
#
# COMPACT_ATOMS: atom_id res chain seq x y z
N MET A 1 -2.21 -33.56 -17.03
CA MET A 1 -2.90 -33.10 -15.80
C MET A 1 -2.03 -33.27 -14.54
N LYS A 2 -1.46 -34.45 -14.26
CA LYS A 2 -0.59 -34.70 -13.07
C LYS A 2 0.65 -33.79 -12.95
N MET A 3 1.30 -33.44 -14.07
CA MET A 3 2.51 -32.60 -14.08
C MET A 3 2.24 -31.12 -13.68
N LYS A 4 1.05 -30.60 -13.99
CA LYS A 4 0.62 -29.25 -13.56
C LYS A 4 0.45 -29.19 -12.04
N ASN A 5 -0.02 -30.27 -11.42
CA ASN A 5 -0.19 -30.34 -9.96
C ASN A 5 1.15 -30.41 -9.23
N ALA A 6 2.11 -31.21 -9.72
CA ALA A 6 3.43 -31.31 -9.08
C ALA A 6 4.18 -29.96 -9.09
N PHE A 7 4.13 -29.23 -10.20
CA PHE A 7 4.77 -27.91 -10.30
C PHE A 7 4.11 -26.86 -9.40
N THR A 8 2.77 -26.85 -9.31
CA THR A 8 2.04 -25.96 -8.40
C THR A 8 2.33 -26.29 -6.94
N ILE A 9 2.37 -27.58 -6.58
CA ILE A 9 2.73 -28.01 -5.22
C ILE A 9 4.14 -27.55 -4.89
N PHE A 10 5.12 -27.78 -5.79
CA PHE A 10 6.49 -27.31 -5.59
C PHE A 10 6.56 -25.79 -5.36
N LYS A 11 5.89 -25.00 -6.20
CA LYS A 11 5.84 -23.54 -6.05
C LYS A 11 5.25 -23.11 -4.71
N ASN A 12 4.14 -23.72 -4.31
CA ASN A 12 3.48 -23.39 -3.04
C ASN A 12 4.36 -23.78 -1.85
N THR A 13 4.98 -24.96 -1.88
CA THR A 13 5.89 -25.40 -0.83
C THR A 13 7.10 -24.49 -0.73
N TYR A 14 7.79 -24.20 -1.85
CA TYR A 14 8.94 -23.31 -1.88
C TYR A 14 8.60 -21.92 -1.35
N SER A 15 7.50 -21.33 -1.81
CA SER A 15 7.01 -20.03 -1.37
C SER A 15 6.70 -20.01 0.14
N THR A 16 6.07 -21.07 0.64
CA THR A 16 5.73 -21.21 2.07
C THR A 16 6.99 -21.37 2.93
N CYS A 17 7.95 -22.20 2.50
CA CYS A 17 9.23 -22.36 3.21
C CYS A 17 10.01 -21.04 3.25
N LEU A 18 10.03 -20.29 2.15
CA LEU A 18 10.71 -18.99 2.08
C LEU A 18 10.06 -17.95 2.99
N LEU A 19 8.73 -17.96 3.10
CA LEU A 19 8.01 -17.11 4.04
C LEU A 19 8.30 -17.48 5.50
N ILE A 20 8.21 -18.77 5.84
CA ILE A 20 8.52 -19.26 7.20
C ILE A 20 9.95 -18.85 7.58
N PHE A 21 10.90 -19.07 6.67
CA PHE A 21 12.28 -18.67 6.87
C PHE A 21 12.43 -17.15 7.11
N SER A 22 11.75 -16.34 6.30
CA SER A 22 11.74 -14.87 6.46
C SER A 22 11.17 -14.45 7.83
N ILE A 23 10.07 -15.07 8.26
CA ILE A 23 9.47 -14.81 9.59
C ILE A 23 10.45 -15.17 10.70
N VAL A 24 11.07 -16.36 10.63
CA VAL A 24 12.02 -16.83 11.65
C VAL A 24 13.21 -15.88 11.77
N ILE A 25 13.74 -15.41 10.63
CA ILE A 25 14.82 -14.42 10.61
C ILE A 25 14.39 -13.12 11.28
N ILE A 26 13.26 -12.55 10.89
CA ILE A 26 12.80 -11.25 11.39
C ILE A 26 12.53 -11.34 12.89
N MET A 27 11.88 -12.41 13.34
CA MET A 27 11.66 -12.62 14.77
C MET A 27 12.98 -12.81 15.52
N GLY A 28 13.96 -13.50 14.92
CA GLY A 28 15.32 -13.61 15.45
C GLY A 28 15.98 -12.25 15.67
N LEU A 29 15.93 -11.36 14.67
CA LEU A 29 16.44 -9.99 14.78
C LEU A 29 15.73 -9.20 15.90
N VAL A 30 14.40 -9.30 15.97
CA VAL A 30 13.60 -8.62 17.00
C VAL A 30 14.02 -9.08 18.40
N PHE A 31 14.08 -10.39 18.65
CA PHE A 31 14.42 -10.92 19.98
C PHE A 31 15.88 -10.76 20.35
N ASN A 32 16.79 -10.67 19.38
CA ASN A 32 18.19 -10.35 19.61
C ASN A 32 18.47 -8.85 19.79
N SER A 33 17.43 -8.00 19.75
CA SER A 33 17.57 -6.53 19.86
C SER A 33 18.39 -5.91 18.71
N GLU A 34 18.33 -6.51 17.52
CA GLU A 34 19.07 -6.07 16.32
C GLU A 34 18.20 -5.28 15.32
N THR A 35 17.04 -4.79 15.75
CA THR A 35 16.19 -3.87 14.96
C THR A 35 16.10 -2.54 15.67
N GLN A 36 15.83 -1.45 14.93
CA GLN A 36 15.79 -0.11 15.50
C GLN A 36 14.80 0.00 16.67
N LEU A 37 13.63 -0.61 16.54
CA LEU A 37 12.66 -0.58 17.62
C LEU A 37 13.05 -1.51 18.78
N SER A 38 13.60 -2.69 18.52
CA SER A 38 13.98 -3.62 19.60
C SER A 38 15.26 -3.21 20.35
N SER A 39 16.10 -2.35 19.74
CA SER A 39 17.23 -1.72 20.44
C SER A 39 16.78 -0.61 21.39
N ASP A 40 15.74 0.14 21.00
CA ASP A 40 15.27 1.32 21.74
C ASP A 40 14.22 0.97 22.80
N VAL A 41 13.40 -0.06 22.56
CA VAL A 41 12.36 -0.54 23.48
C VAL A 41 12.43 -2.05 23.68
N HIS A 42 11.73 -2.55 24.70
CA HIS A 42 11.72 -3.98 25.02
C HIS A 42 11.31 -4.85 23.79
N PRO A 43 12.06 -5.90 23.41
CA PRO A 43 11.82 -6.72 22.22
C PRO A 43 10.38 -7.26 22.08
N VAL A 44 9.73 -7.58 23.19
CA VAL A 44 8.32 -8.03 23.19
C VAL A 44 7.36 -6.95 22.67
N LEU A 45 7.64 -5.67 22.94
CA LEU A 45 6.84 -4.58 22.41
C LEU A 45 7.04 -4.45 20.90
N ALA A 46 8.28 -4.53 20.41
CA ALA A 46 8.58 -4.55 18.99
C ALA A 46 7.90 -5.75 18.27
N PHE A 47 7.85 -6.91 18.92
CA PHE A 47 7.10 -8.08 18.44
C PHE A 47 5.59 -7.81 18.29
N PHE A 48 4.94 -7.24 19.31
CA PHE A 48 3.50 -6.94 19.20
C PHE A 48 3.23 -5.82 18.19
N LEU A 49 4.13 -4.85 18.05
CA LEU A 49 4.00 -3.76 17.09
C LEU A 49 4.14 -4.25 15.65
N ILE A 50 5.12 -5.10 15.33
CA ILE A 50 5.27 -5.63 13.96
C ILE A 50 4.07 -6.49 13.56
N TRP A 51 3.58 -7.35 14.45
CA TRP A 51 2.42 -8.20 14.18
C TRP A 51 1.11 -7.39 14.12
N GLY A 52 0.93 -6.42 15.02
CA GLY A 52 -0.22 -5.52 14.97
C GLY A 52 -0.24 -4.70 13.68
N ALA A 53 0.90 -4.14 13.28
CA ALA A 53 1.02 -3.34 12.07
C ALA A 53 0.79 -4.18 10.80
N ILE A 54 1.34 -5.39 10.71
CA ILE A 54 1.15 -6.22 9.51
C ILE A 54 -0.26 -6.78 9.38
N LEU A 55 -0.92 -7.12 10.49
CA LEU A 55 -2.32 -7.53 10.49
C LEU A 55 -3.22 -6.35 10.11
N TRP A 56 -2.92 -5.15 10.59
CA TRP A 56 -3.67 -3.96 10.19
C TRP A 56 -3.45 -3.63 8.71
N LEU A 57 -2.21 -3.74 8.20
CA LEU A 57 -1.89 -3.57 6.78
C LEU A 57 -2.72 -4.52 5.91
N SER A 58 -2.91 -5.76 6.38
CA SER A 58 -3.77 -6.75 5.74
C SER A 58 -5.21 -6.25 5.60
N MET A 59 -5.78 -5.71 6.68
CA MET A 59 -7.13 -5.13 6.64
C MET A 59 -7.22 -3.93 5.70
N VAL A 60 -6.21 -3.06 5.70
CA VAL A 60 -6.13 -1.90 4.82
C VAL A 60 -6.12 -2.34 3.35
N GLU A 61 -5.30 -3.34 2.98
CA GLU A 61 -5.19 -3.83 1.60
C GLU A 61 -6.40 -4.61 1.09
N GLY A 62 -6.81 -5.64 1.81
CA GLY A 62 -8.00 -6.41 1.42
C GLY A 62 -9.27 -5.56 1.45
N GLY A 63 -9.36 -4.62 2.41
CA GLY A 63 -10.49 -3.72 2.57
C GLY A 63 -10.68 -2.79 1.38
N GLN A 64 -9.59 -2.26 0.80
CA GLN A 64 -9.67 -1.50 -0.46
C GLN A 64 -10.24 -2.36 -1.59
N GLY A 65 -9.66 -3.55 -1.80
CA GLY A 65 -10.10 -4.44 -2.87
C GLY A 65 -11.58 -4.77 -2.76
N ALA A 66 -12.05 -5.06 -1.55
CA ALA A 66 -13.46 -5.35 -1.29
C ALA A 66 -14.37 -4.12 -1.45
N LEU A 67 -14.01 -2.96 -0.88
CA LEU A 67 -14.82 -1.73 -0.99
C LEU A 67 -14.90 -1.21 -2.42
N VAL A 68 -13.83 -1.31 -3.19
CA VAL A 68 -13.89 -0.98 -4.61
C VAL A 68 -14.65 -2.08 -5.35
N GLY A 69 -14.45 -3.37 -5.04
CA GLY A 69 -15.15 -4.46 -5.71
C GLY A 69 -16.68 -4.42 -5.55
N LEU A 70 -17.17 -3.99 -4.38
CA LEU A 70 -18.60 -3.97 -4.03
C LEU A 70 -19.37 -2.75 -4.56
N THR A 71 -18.72 -1.75 -5.17
CA THR A 71 -19.41 -0.53 -5.66
C THR A 71 -20.62 -0.78 -6.58
N PRO A 72 -20.60 -1.74 -7.54
CA PRO A 72 -21.74 -1.96 -8.43
C PRO A 72 -22.85 -2.81 -7.80
N ILE A 73 -22.64 -3.34 -6.58
CA ILE A 73 -23.56 -4.27 -5.93
C ILE A 73 -24.52 -3.49 -5.04
N ASN A 74 -25.83 -3.73 -5.19
CA ASN A 74 -26.82 -3.13 -4.28
C ASN A 74 -26.57 -3.62 -2.84
N ARG A 75 -26.35 -2.65 -1.94
CA ARG A 75 -26.03 -2.86 -0.53
C ARG A 75 -27.13 -3.57 0.26
N ASP A 76 -28.39 -3.38 -0.12
CA ASP A 76 -29.52 -3.93 0.62
C ASP A 76 -29.57 -5.46 0.53
N MET A 77 -28.95 -6.05 -0.51
CA MET A 77 -28.91 -7.50 -0.73
C MET A 77 -28.16 -8.28 0.35
N TYR A 78 -27.27 -7.62 1.10
CA TYR A 78 -26.46 -8.26 2.13
C TYR A 78 -26.60 -7.60 3.50
N SER A 79 -27.63 -6.75 3.68
CA SER A 79 -27.91 -6.07 4.96
C SER A 79 -28.15 -7.06 6.11
N ASP A 80 -28.95 -8.09 5.87
CA ASP A 80 -29.28 -9.12 6.88
C ASP A 80 -28.15 -10.14 7.08
N THR A 81 -27.42 -10.49 6.02
CA THR A 81 -26.40 -11.55 6.07
C THR A 81 -25.03 -11.03 6.54
N HIS A 82 -24.67 -9.80 6.20
CA HIS A 82 -23.38 -9.18 6.49
C HIS A 82 -23.55 -7.76 7.04
N PRO A 83 -24.06 -7.61 8.28
CA PRO A 83 -24.45 -6.32 8.84
C PRO A 83 -23.28 -5.35 9.01
N THR A 84 -22.06 -5.85 9.26
CA THR A 84 -20.89 -4.98 9.37
C THR A 84 -20.44 -4.51 8.00
N THR A 85 -20.46 -5.39 6.99
CA THR A 85 -20.18 -5.01 5.60
C THR A 85 -21.17 -3.97 5.09
N TYR A 86 -22.45 -4.11 5.42
CA TYR A 86 -23.46 -3.10 5.13
C TYR A 86 -23.11 -1.74 5.72
N LYS A 87 -22.70 -1.67 6.99
CA LYS A 87 -22.24 -0.41 7.61
C LYS A 87 -21.00 0.16 6.94
N CYS A 88 -20.03 -0.70 6.61
CA CYS A 88 -18.81 -0.30 5.91
C CYS A 88 -19.14 0.33 4.55
N THR A 89 -20.00 -0.31 3.75
CA THR A 89 -20.39 0.19 2.43
C THR A 89 -21.33 1.39 2.51
N GLU A 90 -22.18 1.47 3.52
CA GLU A 90 -23.02 2.64 3.78
C GLU A 90 -22.17 3.89 4.03
N ILE A 91 -21.14 3.77 4.86
CA ILE A 91 -20.21 4.88 5.15
C ILE A 91 -19.37 5.22 3.93
N ALA A 92 -18.77 4.21 3.28
CA ALA A 92 -17.85 4.41 2.17
C ALA A 92 -18.56 4.96 0.92
N TYR A 93 -19.81 4.58 0.65
CA TYR A 93 -20.54 4.99 -0.56
C TYR A 93 -21.47 6.18 -0.33
N LYS A 94 -21.30 6.91 0.78
CA LYS A 94 -22.04 8.15 1.04
C LYS A 94 -21.29 9.33 0.44
N GLY A 95 -21.87 9.99 -0.57
CA GLY A 95 -21.23 11.11 -1.26
C GLY A 95 -19.87 10.68 -1.84
N ASP A 96 -18.85 11.50 -1.62
CA ASP A 96 -17.50 11.24 -2.13
C ASP A 96 -16.61 10.51 -1.11
N ASN A 97 -17.20 9.83 -0.11
CA ASN A 97 -16.44 9.17 0.96
C ASN A 97 -15.53 8.05 0.47
N LEU A 98 -15.83 7.41 -0.66
CA LEU A 98 -14.97 6.37 -1.20
C LEU A 98 -13.61 6.97 -1.61
N ASP A 99 -13.63 8.13 -2.27
CA ASP A 99 -12.41 8.85 -2.67
C ASP A 99 -11.64 9.35 -1.45
N ARG A 100 -12.35 9.86 -0.43
CA ARG A 100 -11.73 10.27 0.85
C ARG A 100 -11.07 9.10 1.57
N TYR A 101 -11.77 7.95 1.60
CA TYR A 101 -11.24 6.71 2.15
C TYR A 101 -9.98 6.29 1.39
N LEU A 102 -9.99 6.27 0.06
CA LEU A 102 -8.83 5.88 -0.75
C LEU A 102 -7.61 6.77 -0.45
N LEU A 103 -7.81 8.08 -0.30
CA LEU A 103 -6.75 9.02 0.04
C LEU A 103 -6.19 8.77 1.45
N GLY A 104 -7.04 8.74 2.47
CA GLY A 104 -6.61 8.52 3.85
C GLY A 104 -5.98 7.15 4.08
N ARG A 105 -6.52 6.12 3.43
CA ARG A 105 -5.98 4.76 3.43
C ARG A 105 -4.55 4.71 2.88
N GLN A 106 -4.26 5.43 1.80
CA GLN A 106 -2.93 5.40 1.20
C GLN A 106 -1.84 5.87 2.18
N PHE A 107 -2.13 6.90 2.98
CA PHE A 107 -1.24 7.32 4.04
C PHE A 107 -1.06 6.24 5.12
N MET A 108 -2.13 5.53 5.49
CA MET A 108 -2.04 4.40 6.43
C MET A 108 -1.13 3.29 5.91
N VAL A 109 -1.22 2.94 4.62
CA VAL A 109 -0.35 1.92 4.02
C VAL A 109 1.11 2.30 4.22
N VAL A 110 1.48 3.54 3.87
CA VAL A 110 2.86 4.03 4.02
C VAL A 110 3.31 4.04 5.48
N LEU A 111 2.45 4.54 6.39
CA LEU A 111 2.75 4.59 7.81
C LEU A 111 2.97 3.18 8.40
N LEU A 112 2.11 2.23 8.07
CA LEU A 112 2.21 0.85 8.55
C LEU A 112 3.46 0.17 8.00
N VAL A 113 3.78 0.35 6.71
CA VAL A 113 5.02 -0.19 6.13
C VAL A 113 6.25 0.40 6.82
N PHE A 114 6.23 1.70 7.15
CA PHE A 114 7.32 2.33 7.90
C PHE A 114 7.47 1.75 9.31
N VAL A 115 6.37 1.57 10.05
CA VAL A 115 6.39 0.93 11.38
C VAL A 115 6.89 -0.51 11.31
N ILE A 116 6.44 -1.29 10.32
CA ILE A 116 6.93 -2.66 10.09
C ILE A 116 8.44 -2.64 9.82
N ASN A 117 8.92 -1.71 8.99
CA ASN A 117 10.34 -1.55 8.69
C ASN A 117 11.14 -1.22 9.95
N LEU A 118 10.74 -0.23 10.75
CA LEU A 118 11.41 0.11 12.02
C LEU A 118 11.44 -1.06 13.00
N SER A 119 10.38 -1.87 13.02
CA SER A 119 10.24 -2.98 13.94
C SER A 119 11.06 -4.21 13.54
N GLY A 120 11.21 -4.47 12.23
CA GLY A 120 11.77 -5.73 11.72
C GLY A 120 13.05 -5.61 10.90
N ALA A 121 13.41 -4.43 10.41
CA ALA A 121 14.60 -4.27 9.59
C ALA A 121 15.88 -4.37 10.44
N PRO A 122 16.92 -5.04 9.92
CA PRO A 122 18.19 -5.20 10.63
C PRO A 122 18.92 -3.86 10.77
N LEU A 123 19.53 -3.64 11.93
CA LEU A 123 20.51 -2.59 12.14
C LEU A 123 21.79 -2.85 11.32
N PRO A 124 22.59 -1.81 11.02
CA PRO A 124 23.89 -1.99 10.37
C PRO A 124 24.78 -2.94 11.18
N GLY A 125 25.26 -4.01 10.53
CA GLY A 125 26.13 -5.01 11.16
C GLY A 125 25.40 -6.09 11.97
N ALA A 126 24.07 -6.21 11.88
CA ALA A 126 23.33 -7.29 12.53
C ALA A 126 23.84 -8.68 12.12
N GLU A 127 24.13 -9.53 13.10
CA GLU A 127 24.67 -10.88 12.92
C GLU A 127 23.72 -11.92 13.53
N LEU A 128 22.88 -12.50 12.68
CA LEU A 128 21.93 -13.51 13.12
C LEU A 128 22.55 -14.92 13.12
N TRP A 129 22.70 -15.51 14.30
CA TRP A 129 23.03 -16.93 14.52
C TRP A 129 24.25 -17.47 13.76
N GLY A 130 25.24 -16.62 13.47
CA GLY A 130 26.44 -17.01 12.73
C GLY A 130 26.15 -17.41 11.28
N PHE A 131 25.12 -16.83 10.66
CA PHE A 131 24.79 -17.11 9.27
C PHE A 131 25.95 -16.84 8.30
N PRO A 132 26.10 -17.65 7.24
CA PRO A 132 27.07 -17.37 6.20
C PRO A 132 26.83 -15.99 5.60
N THR A 133 27.90 -15.26 5.27
CA THR A 133 27.85 -13.89 4.73
C THR A 133 26.92 -13.79 3.50
N ALA A 134 26.89 -14.82 2.65
CA ALA A 134 26.00 -14.86 1.49
C ALA A 134 24.51 -14.81 1.87
N LEU A 135 24.11 -15.49 2.95
CA LEU A 135 22.73 -15.56 3.42
C LEU A 135 22.33 -14.25 4.10
N THR A 136 23.21 -13.71 4.95
CA THR A 136 23.08 -12.39 5.57
C THR A 136 22.92 -11.30 4.52
N ASN A 137 23.78 -11.29 3.50
CA ASN A 137 23.70 -10.31 2.43
C ASN A 137 22.40 -10.45 1.62
N MET A 138 22.00 -11.68 1.29
CA MET A 138 20.83 -11.93 0.45
C MET A 138 19.51 -11.62 1.14
N PHE A 139 19.36 -11.88 2.43
CA PHE A 139 18.07 -11.75 3.13
C PHE A 139 17.99 -10.52 4.04
N LEU A 140 19.08 -10.15 4.70
CA LEU A 140 19.12 -9.05 5.68
C LEU A 140 19.51 -7.74 4.99
N VAL A 141 20.67 -7.70 4.33
CA VAL A 141 21.24 -6.45 3.78
C VAL A 141 20.42 -5.89 2.63
N THR A 142 19.90 -6.75 1.75
CA THR A 142 19.01 -6.35 0.64
C THR A 142 17.58 -6.06 1.10
N GLY A 143 17.18 -6.51 2.30
CA GLY A 143 15.81 -6.41 2.81
C GLY A 143 14.82 -7.44 2.23
N VAL A 144 15.28 -8.46 1.49
CA VAL A 144 14.39 -9.46 0.85
C VAL A 144 13.49 -10.17 1.87
N ALA A 145 14.01 -10.52 3.06
CA ALA A 145 13.18 -11.15 4.09
C ALA A 145 11.99 -10.27 4.49
N MET A 146 12.24 -8.97 4.70
CA MET A 146 11.22 -7.99 5.06
C MET A 146 10.22 -7.74 3.94
N ILE A 147 10.69 -7.67 2.69
CA ILE A 147 9.83 -7.53 1.50
C ILE A 147 8.88 -8.73 1.41
N LEU A 148 9.39 -9.96 1.54
CA LEU A 148 8.57 -11.17 1.47
C LEU A 148 7.57 -11.25 2.61
N PHE A 149 8.00 -10.97 3.84
CA PHE A 149 7.12 -10.93 5.00
C PHE A 149 5.98 -9.91 4.81
N THR A 150 6.32 -8.67 4.51
CA THR A 150 5.35 -7.56 4.35
C THR A 150 4.41 -7.80 3.17
N ALA A 151 4.94 -8.20 2.01
CA ALA A 151 4.13 -8.44 0.83
C ALA A 151 3.22 -9.64 1.02
N MET A 152 3.73 -10.79 1.47
CA MET A 152 2.96 -12.03 1.51
C MET A 152 1.94 -12.03 2.64
N VAL A 153 2.33 -11.63 3.85
CA VAL A 153 1.46 -11.65 5.03
C VAL A 153 0.58 -10.41 5.07
N GLY A 154 1.17 -9.23 4.83
CA GLY A 154 0.51 -7.96 5.03
C GLY A 154 -0.38 -7.52 3.87
N GLN A 155 -0.19 -8.00 2.64
CA GLN A 155 -0.89 -7.40 1.49
C GLN A 155 -1.47 -8.44 0.52
N LEU A 156 -0.67 -9.40 0.07
CA LEU A 156 -1.06 -10.39 -0.94
C LEU A 156 -2.12 -11.35 -0.41
N MET A 157 -1.93 -11.90 0.81
CA MET A 157 -2.91 -12.81 1.42
C MET A 157 -4.30 -12.18 1.49
N SER A 158 -4.37 -10.93 1.96
CA SER A 158 -5.61 -10.16 2.04
C SER A 158 -6.21 -9.86 0.68
N GLN A 159 -5.41 -9.52 -0.34
CA GLN A 159 -5.93 -9.23 -1.67
C GLN A 159 -6.52 -10.47 -2.34
N VAL A 160 -5.86 -11.63 -2.20
CA VAL A 160 -6.36 -12.91 -2.72
C VAL A 160 -7.66 -13.30 -2.03
N ASN A 161 -7.71 -13.21 -0.69
CA ASN A 161 -8.90 -13.54 0.06
C ASN A 161 -10.04 -12.56 -0.27
N ALA A 162 -9.79 -11.26 -0.21
CA ALA A 162 -10.79 -10.24 -0.50
C ALA A 162 -11.34 -10.36 -1.94
N ALA A 163 -10.55 -10.77 -2.93
CA ALA A 163 -11.04 -10.96 -4.30
C ALA A 163 -12.08 -12.09 -4.43
N HIS A 164 -12.04 -13.08 -3.54
CA HIS A 164 -12.97 -14.23 -3.55
C HIS A 164 -14.12 -14.10 -2.54
N CYS A 165 -13.88 -13.48 -1.39
CA CYS A 165 -14.85 -13.34 -0.30
C CYS A 165 -14.99 -11.89 0.19
N MET A 166 -15.27 -10.94 -0.71
CA MET A 166 -15.36 -9.50 -0.40
C MET A 166 -16.30 -9.19 0.77
N LEU A 167 -17.47 -9.84 0.81
CA LEU A 167 -18.48 -9.60 1.84
C LEU A 167 -18.00 -10.10 3.20
N ASP A 168 -17.49 -11.32 3.28
CA ASP A 168 -16.95 -11.90 4.52
C ASP A 168 -15.74 -11.12 5.03
N TYR A 169 -14.86 -10.69 4.11
CA TYR A 169 -13.64 -9.96 4.43
C TYR A 169 -13.92 -8.61 5.11
N LEU A 170 -15.00 -7.94 4.74
CA LEU A 170 -15.42 -6.67 5.35
C LEU A 170 -16.32 -6.85 6.58
N ASN A 171 -16.81 -8.05 6.86
CA ASN A 171 -17.82 -8.30 7.89
C ASN A 171 -17.19 -8.45 9.29
N ASN A 172 -16.32 -7.52 9.67
CA ASN A 172 -15.64 -7.51 10.96
C ASN A 172 -15.39 -6.07 11.43
N HIS A 173 -15.19 -5.92 12.74
CA HIS A 173 -15.01 -4.59 13.35
C HIS A 173 -13.69 -3.93 12.96
N SER A 174 -12.64 -4.68 12.66
CA SER A 174 -11.35 -4.12 12.22
C SER A 174 -11.46 -3.41 10.87
N ALA A 175 -12.28 -3.92 9.95
CA ALA A 175 -12.60 -3.24 8.68
C ALA A 175 -13.30 -1.89 8.95
N LEU A 176 -14.30 -1.89 9.82
CA LEU A 176 -15.04 -0.66 10.17
C LEU A 176 -14.13 0.39 10.83
N ILE A 177 -13.28 -0.03 11.78
CA ILE A 177 -12.29 0.85 12.41
C ILE A 177 -11.33 1.42 11.36
N THR A 178 -10.87 0.59 10.43
CA THR A 178 -9.96 1.01 9.36
C THR A 178 -10.58 2.09 8.47
N ILE A 179 -11.86 1.97 8.11
CA ILE A 179 -12.59 3.00 7.36
C ILE A 179 -12.64 4.31 8.14
N TRP A 180 -13.00 4.26 9.44
CA TRP A 180 -13.06 5.47 10.27
C TRP A 180 -11.71 6.15 10.42
N VAL A 181 -10.63 5.38 10.64
CA VAL A 181 -9.27 5.94 10.74
C VAL A 181 -8.85 6.56 9.41
N ALA A 182 -9.11 5.91 8.27
CA ALA A 182 -8.81 6.48 6.96
C ALA A 182 -9.57 7.80 6.72
N LEU A 183 -10.87 7.85 7.04
CA LEU A 183 -11.65 9.07 6.93
C LEU A 183 -11.19 10.16 7.90
N ALA A 184 -10.74 9.81 9.10
CA ALA A 184 -10.18 10.77 10.06
C ALA A 184 -8.85 11.36 9.56
N ILE A 185 -8.00 10.54 8.93
CA ILE A 185 -6.76 10.99 8.31
C ILE A 185 -7.03 11.93 7.15
N GLU A 186 -7.99 11.62 6.26
CA GLU A 186 -8.38 12.57 5.21
C GLU A 186 -8.93 13.86 5.83
N PHE A 187 -9.82 13.74 6.83
CA PHE A 187 -10.43 14.89 7.49
C PHE A 187 -9.38 15.86 8.07
N SER A 188 -8.27 15.33 8.60
CA SER A 188 -7.16 16.12 9.17
C SER A 188 -6.62 17.19 8.21
N GLY A 189 -6.72 17.00 6.90
CA GLY A 189 -6.19 17.94 5.92
C GLY A 189 -4.79 17.64 5.43
N LEU A 190 -4.08 16.67 6.02
CA LEU A 190 -2.67 16.39 5.71
C LEU A 190 -2.42 16.07 4.23
N LEU A 191 -3.40 15.45 3.57
CA LEU A 191 -3.27 14.88 2.22
C LEU A 191 -3.90 15.76 1.12
N HIS A 192 -4.38 16.96 1.44
CA HIS A 192 -5.17 17.80 0.53
C HIS A 192 -4.39 18.34 -0.68
N ALA A 193 -3.06 18.31 -0.67
CA ALA A 193 -2.25 18.57 -1.86
C ALA A 193 -2.62 17.63 -3.03
N SER A 194 -3.06 16.40 -2.74
CA SER A 194 -3.53 15.44 -3.74
C SER A 194 -4.79 15.91 -4.47
N TYR A 195 -5.69 16.63 -3.80
CA TYR A 195 -6.87 17.21 -4.44
C TYR A 195 -6.50 18.36 -5.39
N LEU A 196 -5.47 19.15 -5.07
CA LEU A 196 -4.95 20.16 -5.99
C LEU A 196 -4.38 19.52 -7.25
N MET A 197 -3.65 18.42 -7.10
CA MET A 197 -3.14 17.64 -8.22
C MET A 197 -4.28 17.04 -9.05
N GLN A 198 -5.33 16.51 -8.40
CA GLN A 198 -6.53 16.00 -9.09
C GLN A 198 -7.20 17.10 -9.93
N MET A 199 -7.39 18.30 -9.36
CA MET A 199 -7.96 19.45 -10.08
C MET A 199 -7.08 19.89 -11.25
N LEU A 200 -5.76 19.87 -11.08
CA LEU A 200 -4.81 20.20 -12.15
C LEU A 200 -4.88 19.18 -13.29
N VAL A 201 -4.85 17.89 -12.96
CA VAL A 201 -4.94 16.81 -13.96
C VAL A 201 -6.27 16.86 -14.68
N ALA A 202 -7.39 17.03 -13.97
CA ALA A 202 -8.71 17.17 -14.59
C ALA A 202 -8.76 18.34 -15.57
N LYS A 203 -8.20 19.50 -15.18
CA LYS A 203 -8.10 20.68 -16.05
C LYS A 203 -7.26 20.43 -17.30
N VAL A 204 -6.11 19.76 -17.15
CA VAL A 204 -5.21 19.42 -18.27
C VAL A 204 -5.85 18.38 -19.19
N SER A 205 -6.59 17.42 -18.63
CA SER A 205 -7.32 16.40 -19.40
C SER A 205 -8.63 16.90 -19.99
N GLY A 206 -9.06 18.13 -19.70
CA GLY A 206 -10.33 18.68 -20.18
C GLY A 206 -11.58 18.03 -19.60
N HIS A 207 -11.46 17.33 -18.46
CA HIS A 207 -12.57 16.66 -17.78
C HIS A 207 -12.98 17.44 -16.53
N THR A 208 -14.26 17.39 -16.19
CA THR A 208 -14.79 17.97 -14.95
C THR A 208 -14.92 16.89 -13.88
N ILE A 209 -14.50 17.19 -12.64
CA ILE A 209 -14.67 16.27 -11.51
C ILE A 209 -16.13 16.35 -11.08
N GLU A 210 -16.88 15.28 -11.33
CA GLU A 210 -18.25 15.16 -10.85
C GLU A 210 -18.26 14.76 -9.37
N SER A 211 -18.92 15.57 -8.55
CA SER A 211 -19.08 15.33 -7.11
C SER A 211 -20.50 14.86 -6.85
N LEU A 212 -20.64 13.84 -6.01
CA LEU A 212 -21.95 13.36 -5.55
C LEU A 212 -22.54 14.25 -4.44
N GLU A 213 -21.76 15.23 -3.97
CA GLU A 213 -22.16 16.19 -2.93
C GLU A 213 -22.60 17.54 -3.51
N SER A 214 -23.47 18.23 -2.77
CA SER A 214 -23.91 19.59 -3.08
C SER A 214 -22.74 20.59 -3.09
N PRO A 215 -22.84 21.69 -3.86
CA PRO A 215 -21.80 22.73 -3.87
C PRO A 215 -21.42 23.20 -2.46
N ARG A 216 -20.12 23.33 -2.22
CA ARG A 216 -19.58 23.73 -0.91
C ARG A 216 -20.12 25.10 -0.50
N THR A 217 -20.60 25.21 0.73
CA THR A 217 -20.91 26.50 1.36
C THR A 217 -19.65 27.35 1.52
N ARG A 218 -19.80 28.67 1.74
CA ARG A 218 -18.66 29.58 1.92
C ARG A 218 -17.71 29.11 3.03
N MET A 219 -18.25 28.63 4.15
CA MET A 219 -17.44 28.14 5.27
C MET A 219 -16.71 26.84 4.94
N GLN A 220 -17.40 25.89 4.28
CA GLN A 220 -16.78 24.64 3.82
C GLN A 220 -15.69 24.90 2.77
N ASN A 221 -15.87 25.90 1.91
CA ASN A 221 -14.87 26.28 0.93
C ASN A 221 -13.61 26.85 1.60
N ILE A 222 -13.77 27.76 2.58
CA ILE A 222 -12.65 28.29 3.36
C ILE A 222 -11.91 27.14 4.07
N PHE A 223 -12.64 26.25 4.74
CA PHE A 223 -12.07 25.10 5.44
C PHE A 223 -11.35 24.11 4.51
N PHE A 224 -11.84 23.94 3.28
CA PHE A 224 -11.17 23.13 2.27
C PHE A 224 -9.85 23.76 1.84
N TRP A 225 -9.86 25.04 1.45
CA TRP A 225 -8.66 25.73 0.98
C TRP A 225 -7.61 25.93 2.06
N SER A 226 -8.00 26.12 3.33
CA SER A 226 -7.05 26.19 4.43
C SER A 226 -6.30 24.87 4.63
N ARG A 227 -6.99 23.72 4.51
CA ARG A 227 -6.36 22.39 4.57
C ARG A 227 -5.46 22.14 3.36
N CYS A 228 -5.87 22.56 2.16
CA CYS A 228 -5.00 22.52 0.98
C CYS A 228 -3.71 23.31 1.18
N PHE A 229 -3.81 24.54 1.70
CA PHE A 229 -2.63 25.37 1.98
C PHE A 229 -1.70 24.70 3.00
N MET A 230 -2.25 24.25 4.14
CA MET A 230 -1.51 23.52 5.16
C MET A 230 -0.79 22.29 4.59
N SER A 231 -1.49 21.46 3.82
CA SER A 231 -0.94 20.25 3.20
C SER A 231 0.23 20.57 2.27
N VAL A 232 0.09 21.58 1.40
CA VAL A 232 1.18 22.02 0.49
C VAL A 232 2.38 22.55 1.28
N THR A 233 2.15 23.33 2.33
CA THR A 233 3.23 23.84 3.19
C THR A 233 3.98 22.69 3.88
N ILE A 234 3.27 21.75 4.50
CA ILE A 234 3.88 20.59 5.15
C ILE A 234 4.65 19.75 4.12
N LEU A 235 4.04 19.47 2.97
CA LEU A 235 4.69 18.71 1.91
C LEU A 235 5.97 19.40 1.43
N GLY A 236 5.95 20.72 1.22
CA GLY A 236 7.12 21.50 0.82
C GLY A 236 8.25 21.43 1.84
N LEU A 237 7.92 21.52 3.14
CA LEU A 237 8.90 21.40 4.22
C LEU A 237 9.49 19.99 4.32
N CYS A 238 8.64 18.95 4.31
CA CYS A 238 9.08 17.56 4.33
C CYS A 238 9.99 17.23 3.13
N PHE A 239 9.63 17.74 1.96
CA PHE A 239 10.42 17.56 0.74
C PHE A 239 11.77 18.27 0.82
N ALA A 240 11.82 19.50 1.34
CA ALA A 240 13.07 20.22 1.55
C ALA A 240 14.01 19.46 2.52
N VAL A 241 13.51 19.02 3.66
CA VAL A 241 14.29 18.25 4.65
C VAL A 241 14.79 16.93 4.06
N THR A 242 13.94 16.21 3.33
CA THR A 242 14.30 14.93 2.71
C THR A 242 15.40 15.12 1.66
N LEU A 243 15.26 16.12 0.78
CA LEU A 243 16.27 16.41 -0.23
C LEU A 243 17.58 16.88 0.41
N GLU A 244 17.53 17.72 1.44
CA GLU A 244 18.73 18.15 2.15
C GLU A 244 19.48 16.96 2.77
N ALA A 245 18.77 16.06 3.44
CA ALA A 245 19.36 14.84 4.00
C ALA A 245 19.98 13.96 2.92
N LEU A 246 19.32 13.82 1.77
CA LEU A 246 19.82 13.05 0.63
C LEU A 246 21.09 13.65 0.01
N PHE A 247 21.10 14.95 -0.24
CA PHE A 247 22.28 15.63 -0.80
C PHE A 247 23.47 15.62 0.16
N GLN A 248 23.22 15.68 1.47
CA GLN A 248 24.24 15.61 2.50
C GLN A 248 24.66 14.17 2.86
N GLY A 249 24.01 13.14 2.30
CA GLY A 249 24.32 11.74 2.59
C GLY A 249 23.96 11.31 4.03
N LYS A 250 23.06 12.03 4.71
CA LYS A 250 22.63 11.74 6.09
C LYS A 250 21.52 10.69 6.15
N THR A 251 21.54 9.71 5.25
CA THR A 251 20.48 8.72 5.09
C THR A 251 20.99 7.30 5.30
N THR A 252 20.11 6.34 5.55
CA THR A 252 20.47 4.91 5.75
C THR A 252 20.74 4.14 4.44
N MET A 253 21.01 4.86 3.34
CA MET A 253 21.30 4.26 2.03
C MET A 253 22.60 3.45 2.08
N TRP A 254 22.71 2.42 1.24
CA TRP A 254 23.89 1.54 1.23
C TRP A 254 25.19 2.31 0.99
N ASP A 255 26.23 1.90 1.72
CA ASP A 255 27.58 2.40 1.53
C ASP A 255 28.05 2.20 0.08
N GLY A 256 28.60 3.25 -0.51
CA GLY A 256 29.09 3.26 -1.88
C GLY A 256 28.10 3.74 -2.94
N VAL A 257 26.83 4.01 -2.58
CA VAL A 257 25.88 4.65 -3.51
C VAL A 257 26.07 6.17 -3.49
N PRO A 258 26.38 6.82 -4.63
CA PRO A 258 26.56 8.27 -4.67
C PRO A 258 25.26 9.01 -4.34
N ASN A 259 25.34 10.14 -3.61
CA ASN A 259 24.17 10.94 -3.21
C ASN A 259 23.26 11.31 -4.39
N ALA A 260 23.85 11.66 -5.54
CA ALA A 260 23.10 11.97 -6.76
C ALA A 260 22.28 10.78 -7.27
N VAL A 261 22.80 9.56 -7.15
CA VAL A 261 22.09 8.32 -7.50
C VAL A 261 20.94 8.08 -6.51
N SER A 262 21.15 8.33 -5.21
CA SER A 262 20.08 8.22 -4.19
C SER A 262 18.92 9.18 -4.46
N VAL A 263 19.21 10.44 -4.84
CA VAL A 263 18.17 11.41 -5.23
C VAL A 263 17.42 10.95 -6.48
N PHE A 264 18.15 10.48 -7.51
CA PHE A 264 17.52 9.96 -8.72
C PHE A 264 16.61 8.74 -8.42
N LEU A 265 17.11 7.80 -7.62
CA LEU A 265 16.35 6.62 -7.20
C LEU A 265 15.10 6.99 -6.41
N PHE A 266 15.18 7.99 -5.52
CA PHE A 266 14.01 8.49 -4.81
C PHE A 266 12.87 8.89 -5.76
N PHE A 267 13.15 9.78 -6.73
CA PHE A 267 12.13 10.22 -7.69
C PHE A 267 11.63 9.10 -8.58
N LEU A 268 12.53 8.25 -9.08
CA LEU A 268 12.18 7.12 -9.94
C LEU A 268 11.24 6.16 -9.22
N LEU A 269 11.61 5.72 -8.02
CA LEU A 269 10.84 4.74 -7.26
C LEU A 269 9.50 5.33 -6.78
N MET A 270 9.47 6.59 -6.31
CA MET A 270 8.22 7.27 -5.95
C MET A 270 7.26 7.38 -7.16
N SER A 271 7.80 7.64 -8.35
CA SER A 271 7.01 7.69 -9.59
C SER A 271 6.46 6.32 -9.96
N VAL A 272 7.26 5.27 -9.84
CA VAL A 272 6.84 3.88 -10.08
C VAL A 272 5.73 3.48 -9.11
N VAL A 273 5.88 3.76 -7.81
CA VAL A 273 4.86 3.48 -6.80
C VAL A 273 3.56 4.21 -7.12
N GLY A 274 3.62 5.53 -7.35
CA GLY A 274 2.43 6.31 -7.67
C GLY A 274 1.70 5.82 -8.91
N LEU A 275 2.44 5.43 -9.95
CA LEU A 275 1.88 4.86 -11.16
C LEU A 275 1.20 3.50 -10.90
N LEU A 276 1.87 2.61 -10.17
CA LEU A 276 1.34 1.29 -9.85
C LEU A 276 0.08 1.39 -8.98
N GLU A 277 0.08 2.21 -7.93
CA GLU A 277 -1.09 2.48 -7.09
C GLU A 277 -2.27 3.02 -7.91
N GLY A 278 -2.02 4.04 -8.75
CA GLY A 278 -3.04 4.61 -9.62
C GLY A 278 -3.62 3.59 -10.60
N MET A 279 -2.76 2.74 -11.20
CA MET A 279 -3.19 1.67 -12.11
C MET A 279 -4.11 0.65 -11.42
N GLN A 280 -3.87 0.29 -10.17
CA GLN A 280 -4.74 -0.66 -9.46
C GLN A 280 -6.17 -0.16 -9.37
N ILE A 281 -6.36 1.08 -8.92
CA ILE A 281 -7.69 1.68 -8.79
C ILE A 281 -8.32 1.83 -10.16
N ALA A 282 -7.57 2.32 -11.15
CA ALA A 282 -8.05 2.48 -12.52
C ALA A 282 -8.51 1.13 -13.12
N PHE A 283 -7.74 0.05 -12.94
CA PHE A 283 -8.10 -1.26 -13.46
C PHE A 283 -9.30 -1.87 -12.74
N PHE A 284 -9.45 -1.63 -11.43
CA PHE A 284 -10.67 -2.02 -10.71
C PHE A 284 -11.90 -1.24 -11.17
N ALA A 285 -11.77 0.05 -11.46
CA ALA A 285 -12.85 0.84 -12.03
C ALA A 285 -13.25 0.33 -13.42
N VAL A 286 -12.26 0.15 -14.32
CA VAL A 286 -12.48 -0.33 -15.69
C VAL A 286 -12.99 -1.77 -15.75
N ALA A 287 -12.65 -2.61 -14.78
CA ALA A 287 -13.20 -3.97 -14.67
C ALA A 287 -14.73 -4.00 -14.59
N LYS A 288 -15.35 -2.91 -14.13
CA LYS A 288 -16.81 -2.76 -14.01
C LYS A 288 -17.46 -2.15 -15.24
N VAL A 289 -16.68 -1.57 -16.15
CA VAL A 289 -17.17 -0.93 -17.37
C VAL A 289 -17.30 -1.96 -18.49
N CYS A 290 -18.46 -1.99 -19.14
CA CYS A 290 -18.71 -2.82 -20.32
C CYS A 290 -17.68 -2.51 -21.42
N LYS A 291 -17.27 -3.53 -22.19
CA LYS A 291 -16.23 -3.34 -23.21
C LYS A 291 -16.55 -2.25 -24.23
N SER A 292 -17.83 -2.04 -24.54
CA SER A 292 -18.33 -0.97 -25.43
C SER A 292 -18.04 0.43 -24.89
N ASP A 293 -17.92 0.59 -23.58
CA ASP A 293 -17.92 1.89 -22.91
C ASP A 293 -16.52 2.29 -22.41
N ARG A 294 -15.47 1.54 -22.80
CA ARG A 294 -14.08 1.74 -22.35
C ARG A 294 -13.34 2.86 -23.09
N GLY A 295 -14.05 3.63 -23.92
CA GLY A 295 -13.53 4.75 -24.69
C GLY A 295 -12.63 4.34 -25.86
N ASP A 296 -12.12 5.35 -26.57
CA ASP A 296 -11.48 5.18 -27.89
C ASP A 296 -9.94 5.23 -27.85
N ASN A 297 -9.34 5.40 -26.66
CA ASN A 297 -7.88 5.52 -26.57
C ASN A 297 -7.19 4.17 -26.90
N PRO A 298 -6.35 4.11 -27.93
CA PRO A 298 -5.80 2.84 -28.43
C PRO A 298 -4.85 2.17 -27.45
N ILE A 299 -4.15 2.94 -26.61
CA ILE A 299 -3.23 2.40 -25.61
C ILE A 299 -4.04 1.84 -24.43
N ALA A 300 -5.02 2.59 -23.93
CA ALA A 300 -5.89 2.14 -22.86
C ALA A 300 -6.65 0.87 -23.26
N PHE A 301 -7.15 0.81 -24.49
CA PHE A 301 -7.86 -0.36 -25.01
C PHE A 301 -6.94 -1.60 -25.06
N LYS A 302 -5.73 -1.49 -25.62
CA LYS A 302 -4.76 -2.60 -25.66
C LYS A 302 -4.35 -3.08 -24.27
N THR A 303 -4.15 -2.16 -23.32
CA THR A 303 -3.87 -2.51 -21.93
C THR A 303 -5.03 -3.27 -21.30
N CYS A 304 -6.27 -2.81 -21.50
CA CYS A 304 -7.46 -3.52 -21.03
C CYS A 304 -7.61 -4.89 -21.70
N GLU A 305 -7.39 -4.97 -23.01
CA GLU A 305 -7.45 -6.24 -23.73
C GLU A 305 -6.46 -7.24 -23.15
N LEU A 306 -5.22 -6.83 -22.85
CA LEU A 306 -4.21 -7.67 -22.22
C LEU A 306 -4.61 -8.10 -20.80
N LEU A 307 -5.07 -7.15 -19.98
CA LEU A 307 -5.46 -7.40 -18.57
C LEU A 307 -6.65 -8.35 -18.46
N PHE A 308 -7.62 -8.23 -19.36
CA PHE A 308 -8.84 -9.05 -19.38
C PHE A 308 -8.76 -10.20 -20.39
N LYS A 309 -7.57 -10.49 -20.95
CA LYS A 309 -7.36 -11.61 -21.87
C LYS A 309 -7.41 -12.96 -21.13
N GLY A 310 -7.97 -13.96 -21.80
CA GLY A 310 -7.97 -15.35 -21.33
C GLY A 310 -9.00 -15.63 -20.23
N GLN A 311 -8.75 -16.64 -19.40
CA GLN A 311 -9.63 -17.07 -18.30
C GLN A 311 -9.63 -16.10 -17.09
N GLY A 312 -9.30 -14.82 -17.28
CA GLY A 312 -9.25 -13.83 -16.20
C GLY A 312 -8.04 -13.94 -15.27
N LEU A 313 -6.97 -14.64 -15.66
CA LEU A 313 -5.76 -14.82 -14.82
C LEU A 313 -4.81 -13.62 -14.83
N ASN A 314 -4.87 -12.78 -15.86
CA ASN A 314 -3.91 -11.70 -16.06
C ASN A 314 -4.10 -10.55 -15.07
N LEU A 315 -5.34 -10.17 -14.74
CA LEU A 315 -5.61 -9.14 -13.74
C LEU A 315 -5.13 -9.57 -12.33
N PRO A 316 -5.49 -10.75 -11.79
CA PRO A 316 -4.89 -11.25 -10.55
C PRO A 316 -3.37 -11.37 -10.61
N GLY A 317 -2.80 -11.82 -11.73
CA GLY A 317 -1.36 -11.89 -11.93
C GLY A 317 -0.67 -10.53 -11.87
N PHE A 318 -1.26 -9.51 -12.51
CA PHE A 318 -0.81 -8.12 -12.41
C PHE A 318 -0.89 -7.63 -10.97
N MET A 319 -2.00 -7.87 -10.27
CA MET A 319 -2.16 -7.43 -8.88
C MET A 319 -1.06 -7.98 -7.96
N ILE A 320 -0.77 -9.28 -8.07
CA ILE A 320 0.28 -9.92 -7.27
C ILE A 320 1.67 -9.36 -7.63
N GLY A 321 2.00 -9.31 -8.92
CA GLY A 321 3.32 -8.84 -9.38
C GLY A 321 3.57 -7.38 -9.05
N ARG A 322 2.55 -6.53 -9.23
CA ARG A 322 2.56 -5.13 -8.83
C ARG A 322 2.85 -4.99 -7.33
N GLN A 323 2.14 -5.74 -6.48
CA GLN A 323 2.25 -5.55 -5.04
C GLN A 323 3.67 -5.83 -4.54
N LEU A 324 4.31 -6.88 -5.07
CA LEU A 324 5.70 -7.17 -4.75
C LEU A 324 6.64 -6.03 -5.18
N CYS A 325 6.41 -5.43 -6.34
CA CYS A 325 7.16 -4.28 -6.83
C CYS A 325 6.96 -3.03 -5.94
N VAL A 326 5.71 -2.75 -5.55
CA VAL A 326 5.37 -1.64 -4.66
C VAL A 326 6.06 -1.79 -3.30
N VAL A 327 6.00 -2.98 -2.68
CA VAL A 327 6.67 -3.24 -1.40
C VAL A 327 8.17 -3.08 -1.53
N ALA A 328 8.77 -3.68 -2.56
CA ALA A 328 10.21 -3.54 -2.80
C ALA A 328 10.62 -2.07 -2.95
N CYS A 329 9.84 -1.28 -3.70
CA CYS A 329 10.07 0.15 -3.83
C CYS A 329 9.97 0.87 -2.48
N PHE A 330 8.93 0.60 -1.67
CA PHE A 330 8.77 1.24 -0.36
C PHE A 330 9.92 0.92 0.61
N PHE A 331 10.44 -0.31 0.60
CA PHE A 331 11.61 -0.65 1.42
C PHE A 331 12.86 0.12 1.00
N ILE A 332 13.11 0.25 -0.30
CA ILE A 332 14.24 1.03 -0.80
C ILE A 332 14.03 2.52 -0.50
N ILE A 333 12.84 3.06 -0.76
CA ILE A 333 12.47 4.44 -0.45
C ILE A 333 12.67 4.70 1.06
N ALA A 334 12.20 3.80 1.93
CA ALA A 334 12.36 3.94 3.37
C ALA A 334 13.85 4.06 3.76
N ARG A 335 14.74 3.27 3.15
CA ARG A 335 16.18 3.43 3.39
C ARG A 335 16.75 4.76 2.88
N VAL A 336 16.29 5.18 1.71
CA VAL A 336 16.68 6.44 1.08
C VAL A 336 16.18 7.65 1.89
N THR A 337 15.06 7.54 2.60
CA THR A 337 14.46 8.65 3.35
C THR A 337 14.69 8.61 4.86
N THR A 338 15.13 7.48 5.42
CA THR A 338 15.44 7.39 6.86
C THR A 338 16.75 8.12 7.14
N ILE A 339 16.70 9.06 8.09
CA ILE A 339 17.82 9.92 8.48
C ILE A 339 18.61 9.25 9.61
N ASN A 340 19.95 9.35 9.54
CA ASN A 340 20.87 8.85 10.59
C ASN A 340 21.00 9.80 11.77
#